data_AF-A0A8B4SCG8-F1
#
_entry.id   AF-A0A8B4SCG8-F1
#
_cell.length_a   1.000
_cell.length_b   1.000
_cell.length_c   1.000
_cell.angle_alpha   90.00
_cell.angle_beta   90.00
_cell.angle_gamma   90.00
#
_symmetry.space_group_name_H-M   'P 1'
#
loop_
_entity.id
_entity.type
_entity.pdbx_description
1 polymer ?
#
loop_
_entity_poly.entity_id
_entity_poly.type
_entity_poly.pdbx_seq_one_letter_code
_entity_poly.pdbx_strand_id
1 'polypeptide(L)'
;MPANAAVVVVGDVNVNQVRAWAEKYYGSIPARALPQRKPQTEPKQIGVRRIEVKQPAEQAFIAMTYRTPTLKSVEKLKPEDKDALALLVLSAVLDGYDGARLERALVQGEGQANGRVADSAAARPTSWGVGPACSC
;
A
#
# COMPACT_ATOMS: atom_id res chain seq x y z
N MET A 1 9.65 -25.91 -11.08
CA MET A 1 9.08 -24.76 -10.34
C MET A 1 7.59 -24.75 -10.57
N PRO A 2 6.76 -24.83 -9.52
CA PRO A 2 5.31 -24.69 -9.68
C PRO A 2 4.97 -23.30 -10.25
N ALA A 3 3.95 -23.24 -11.12
CA ALA A 3 3.66 -22.07 -11.97
C ALA A 3 3.17 -20.79 -11.22
N ASN A 4 3.04 -20.83 -9.90
CA ASN A 4 2.57 -19.71 -9.07
C ASN A 4 3.29 -19.66 -7.71
N ALA A 5 4.61 -19.90 -7.69
CA ALA A 5 5.43 -19.78 -6.49
C ALA A 5 6.75 -19.08 -6.82
N ALA A 6 7.31 -18.38 -5.84
CA ALA A 6 8.65 -17.81 -5.90
C ALA A 6 9.44 -18.28 -4.68
N VAL A 7 10.71 -18.63 -4.88
CA VAL A 7 11.66 -18.95 -3.80
C VAL A 7 12.63 -17.79 -3.71
N VAL A 8 12.74 -17.18 -2.52
CA VAL A 8 13.64 -16.06 -2.26
C VAL A 8 14.68 -16.52 -1.24
N VAL A 9 15.97 -16.37 -1.60
CA VAL A 9 17.11 -16.71 -0.73
C VAL A 9 18.01 -15.48 -0.65
N VAL A 10 18.36 -15.05 0.56
CA VAL A 10 19.17 -13.85 0.82
C VAL A 10 20.26 -14.19 1.82
N GLY A 11 21.49 -13.77 1.54
CA GLY A 11 22.66 -13.99 2.39
C GLY A 11 23.91 -14.31 1.57
N ASP A 12 24.93 -14.86 2.24
CA ASP A 12 26.12 -15.39 1.59
C ASP A 12 25.80 -16.75 0.94
N VAL A 13 25.41 -16.71 -0.34
CA VAL A 13 25.00 -17.90 -1.08
C VAL A 13 25.60 -17.90 -2.49
N ASN A 14 25.95 -19.09 -2.97
CA ASN A 14 26.31 -19.28 -4.36
C ASN A 14 25.05 -19.47 -5.22
N VAL A 15 24.78 -18.52 -6.14
CA VAL A 15 23.57 -18.52 -7.00
C VAL A 15 23.40 -19.82 -7.80
N ASN A 16 24.49 -20.36 -8.34
CA ASN A 16 24.43 -21.57 -9.15
C ASN A 16 24.05 -22.80 -8.31
N GLN A 17 24.57 -22.87 -7.08
CA GLN A 17 24.24 -23.94 -6.14
C GLN A 17 22.78 -23.86 -5.68
N VAL A 18 22.31 -22.66 -5.35
CA VAL A 18 20.91 -22.42 -4.96
C VAL A 18 19.96 -22.80 -6.10
N ARG A 19 20.30 -22.44 -7.34
CA ARG A 19 19.52 -22.84 -8.52
C ARG A 19 19.48 -24.35 -8.68
N ALA A 20 20.61 -25.04 -8.55
CA ALA A 20 20.67 -26.50 -8.65
C ALA A 20 19.82 -27.19 -7.58
N TRP A 21 19.85 -26.70 -6.33
CA TRP A 21 18.95 -27.18 -5.28
C TRP A 21 17.49 -26.88 -5.56
N ALA A 22 17.19 -25.69 -6.06
CA ALA A 22 15.83 -25.29 -6.38
C ALA A 22 15.23 -26.17 -7.50
N GLU A 23 16.04 -26.51 -8.51
CA GLU A 23 15.68 -27.48 -9.55
C GLU A 23 15.53 -28.90 -8.98
N LYS A 24 16.45 -29.34 -8.10
CA LYS A 24 16.38 -30.66 -7.46
C LYS A 24 15.13 -30.86 -6.58
N TYR A 25 14.80 -29.88 -5.75
CA TYR A 25 13.74 -30.01 -4.74
C TYR A 25 12.37 -29.51 -5.22
N TYR A 26 12.32 -28.44 -6.02
CA TYR A 26 11.06 -27.85 -6.51
C TYR A 26 10.83 -28.05 -8.02
N GLY A 27 11.81 -28.56 -8.76
CA GLY A 27 11.68 -28.85 -10.19
C GLY A 27 10.75 -30.03 -10.49
N SER A 28 10.71 -31.03 -9.61
CA SER A 28 9.89 -32.24 -9.74
C SER A 28 8.40 -32.02 -9.48
N ILE A 29 8.02 -30.86 -8.93
CA ILE A 29 6.61 -30.53 -8.67
C ILE A 29 5.90 -30.27 -10.00
N PRO A 30 4.88 -31.04 -10.37
CA PRO A 30 4.18 -30.88 -11.64
C PRO A 30 3.47 -29.52 -11.71
N ALA A 31 3.60 -28.85 -12.85
CA ALA A 31 2.86 -27.62 -13.09
C ALA A 31 1.36 -27.95 -13.26
N ARG A 32 0.51 -27.25 -12.50
CA ARG A 32 -0.95 -27.31 -12.67
C ARG A 32 -1.42 -26.07 -13.42
N ALA A 33 -2.36 -26.26 -14.33
CA ALA A 33 -3.05 -25.14 -14.97
C ALA A 33 -3.73 -24.28 -13.90
N LEU A 34 -3.41 -22.99 -13.90
CA LEU A 34 -4.05 -22.02 -13.02
C LEU A 34 -5.34 -21.54 -13.70
N PRO A 35 -6.44 -21.38 -12.94
CA PRO A 35 -7.63 -20.75 -13.49
C PRO A 35 -7.29 -19.33 -13.93
N GLN A 36 -7.85 -18.91 -15.07
CA GLN A 36 -7.70 -17.53 -15.52
C GLN A 36 -8.29 -16.60 -14.46
N ARG A 37 -7.47 -15.65 -13.98
CA ARG A 37 -7.95 -14.64 -13.03
C ARG A 37 -8.94 -13.72 -13.76
N LYS A 38 -10.14 -13.60 -13.21
CA LYS A 38 -11.11 -12.60 -13.68
C LYS A 38 -10.54 -11.20 -13.39
N PRO A 39 -10.59 -10.26 -14.35
CA PRO A 39 -10.21 -8.88 -14.09
C PRO A 39 -11.09 -8.29 -13.00
N GLN A 40 -10.48 -7.81 -11.91
CA GLN A 40 -11.16 -7.05 -10.87
C GLN A 40 -11.12 -5.58 -11.26
N THR A 41 -12.02 -5.18 -12.17
CA THR A 41 -12.06 -3.79 -12.67
C THR A 41 -12.98 -2.97 -11.78
N GLU A 42 -12.39 -2.06 -11.01
CA GLU A 42 -13.11 -1.09 -10.18
C GLU A 42 -13.94 -0.14 -11.08
N PRO A 43 -15.29 -0.07 -10.92
CA PRO A 43 -16.14 0.87 -11.65
C PRO A 43 -15.70 2.31 -11.45
N LYS A 44 -15.94 3.20 -12.43
CA LYS A 44 -15.60 4.62 -12.30
C LYS A 44 -16.32 5.23 -11.09
N GLN A 45 -15.59 5.97 -10.24
CA GLN A 45 -16.20 6.71 -9.15
C GLN A 45 -16.96 7.92 -9.72
N ILE A 46 -18.25 8.03 -9.40
CA ILE A 46 -19.14 9.08 -9.93
C ILE A 46 -19.31 10.24 -8.93
N GLY A 47 -18.95 10.04 -7.66
CA GLY A 47 -19.03 11.07 -6.63
C GLY A 47 -18.43 10.65 -5.28
N VAL A 48 -18.55 11.53 -4.30
CA VAL A 48 -18.12 11.27 -2.92
C VAL A 48 -19.00 10.21 -2.28
N ARG A 49 -18.38 9.27 -1.57
CA ARG A 49 -19.06 8.26 -0.74
C ARG A 49 -18.66 8.48 0.71
N ARG A 50 -19.63 8.45 1.61
CA ARG A 50 -19.41 8.49 3.07
C ARG A 50 -20.09 7.28 3.68
N ILE A 51 -19.38 6.61 4.59
CA ILE A 51 -19.88 5.46 5.31
C ILE A 51 -19.62 5.75 6.78
N GLU A 52 -20.68 5.66 7.58
CA GLU A 52 -20.60 5.79 9.03
C GLU A 52 -20.96 4.44 9.65
N VAL A 53 -20.08 3.94 10.51
CA VAL A 53 -20.29 2.68 11.24
C VAL A 53 -20.33 3.00 12.72
N LYS A 54 -21.41 2.59 13.40
CA LYS A 54 -21.60 2.77 14.84
C LYS A 54 -21.46 1.41 15.52
N GLN A 55 -20.32 1.21 16.19
CA GLN A 55 -20.02 0.02 16.98
C GLN A 55 -19.27 0.43 18.25
N PRO A 56 -19.32 -0.37 19.33
CA PRO A 56 -18.50 -0.14 20.51
C PRO A 56 -17.01 -0.12 20.11
N ALA A 57 -16.34 1.01 20.35
CA ALA A 57 -14.92 1.20 20.10
C ALA A 57 -14.35 2.10 21.20
N GLU A 58 -13.10 1.87 21.59
CA GLU A 58 -12.41 2.69 22.60
C GLU A 58 -12.01 4.07 22.07
N GLN A 59 -11.81 4.19 20.74
CA GLN A 59 -11.37 5.39 20.05
C GLN A 59 -12.18 5.62 18.78
N ALA A 60 -12.35 6.89 18.41
CA ALA A 60 -12.96 7.24 17.13
C ALA A 60 -11.93 7.11 16.01
N PHE A 61 -12.37 6.68 14.82
CA PHE A 61 -11.49 6.51 13.67
C PHE A 61 -12.09 7.16 12.42
N ILE A 62 -11.26 7.94 11.73
CA ILE A 62 -11.60 8.58 10.46
C ILE A 62 -10.57 8.16 9.42
N ALA A 63 -11.05 7.65 8.29
CA ALA A 63 -10.22 7.38 7.12
C ALA A 63 -10.82 8.06 5.89
N MET A 64 -9.96 8.77 5.15
CA MET A 64 -10.28 9.32 3.85
C MET A 64 -9.45 8.61 2.79
N THR A 65 -10.12 8.09 1.76
CA THR A 65 -9.46 7.35 0.67
C THR A 65 -9.83 7.97 -0.68
N TYR A 66 -8.82 8.26 -1.49
CA TYR A 66 -8.99 8.78 -2.84
C TYR A 66 -8.58 7.73 -3.85
N ARG A 67 -9.36 7.59 -4.92
CA ARG A 67 -8.96 6.75 -6.06
C ARG A 67 -7.77 7.40 -6.77
N THR A 68 -6.72 6.63 -6.96
CA THR A 68 -5.46 7.08 -7.57
C THR A 68 -4.98 6.11 -8.65
N PRO A 69 -4.10 6.54 -9.56
CA PRO A 69 -3.39 5.62 -10.44
C PRO A 69 -2.51 4.67 -9.62
N THR A 70 -2.29 3.47 -10.16
CA THR A 70 -1.39 2.45 -9.62
C THR A 70 -0.18 2.30 -10.53
N LEU A 71 0.99 2.00 -9.97
CA LEU A 71 2.19 1.70 -10.75
C LEU A 71 2.00 0.37 -11.51
N LYS A 72 1.99 0.43 -12.85
CA LYS A 72 1.79 -0.73 -13.74
C LYS A 72 3.09 -1.21 -14.38
N SER A 73 4.06 -0.31 -14.58
CA SER A 73 5.34 -0.63 -15.22
C SER A 73 6.47 0.17 -14.59
N VAL A 74 7.59 -0.50 -14.31
CA VAL A 74 8.83 0.13 -13.80
C VAL A 74 9.88 0.38 -14.88
N GLU A 75 9.86 -0.40 -15.97
CA GLU A 75 10.86 -0.30 -17.04
C GLU A 75 10.52 0.78 -18.08
N LYS A 76 9.22 1.00 -18.32
CA LYS A 76 8.72 1.99 -19.29
C LYS A 76 7.59 2.79 -18.64
N LEU A 77 7.99 3.77 -17.84
CA LEU A 77 7.09 4.64 -17.09
C LEU A 77 6.18 5.44 -18.03
N LYS A 78 4.87 5.22 -17.91
CA LYS A 78 3.83 6.06 -18.51
C LYS A 78 3.52 7.27 -17.61
N PRO A 79 2.78 8.28 -18.09
CA PRO A 79 2.36 9.40 -17.24
C PRO A 79 1.66 8.96 -15.94
N GLU A 80 0.74 7.99 -16.01
CA GLU A 80 0.05 7.42 -14.85
C GLU A 80 1.01 6.77 -13.83
N ASP A 81 2.10 6.15 -14.31
CA ASP A 81 3.11 5.53 -13.45
C ASP A 81 3.92 6.61 -12.70
N LYS A 82 4.17 7.75 -13.36
CA LYS A 82 4.82 8.91 -12.73
C LYS A 82 3.92 9.54 -11.67
N ASP A 83 2.62 9.64 -11.94
CA ASP A 83 1.64 10.13 -10.95
C ASP A 83 1.58 9.21 -9.72
N ALA A 84 1.62 7.88 -9.92
CA ALA A 84 1.67 6.92 -8.82
C ALA A 84 2.95 7.10 -7.96
N LEU A 85 4.11 7.33 -8.59
CA LEU A 85 5.35 7.64 -7.87
C LEU A 85 5.29 9.00 -7.16
N ALA A 86 4.67 10.01 -7.77
CA ALA A 86 4.48 11.31 -7.14
C ALA A 86 3.59 11.21 -5.89
N LEU A 87 2.54 10.38 -5.94
CA LEU A 87 1.68 10.11 -4.78
C LEU A 87 2.41 9.33 -3.68
N LEU A 88 3.37 8.47 -4.02
CA LEU A 88 4.25 7.84 -3.05
C LEU A 88 5.10 8.90 -2.33
N VAL A 89 5.69 9.84 -3.07
CA VAL A 89 6.44 10.97 -2.46
C VAL A 89 5.52 11.83 -1.60
N LEU A 90 4.29 12.11 -2.04
CA LEU A 90 3.30 12.84 -1.25
C LEU A 90 3.01 12.15 0.08
N SER A 91 2.85 10.82 0.07
CA SER A 91 2.64 10.05 1.30
C SER A 91 3.79 10.21 2.30
N ALA A 92 5.04 10.20 1.82
CA ALA A 92 6.22 10.44 2.65
C ALA A 92 6.28 11.87 3.21
N VAL A 93 5.81 12.87 2.46
CA VAL A 93 5.72 14.26 2.97
C VAL A 93 4.64 14.41 4.05
N LEU A 94 3.54 13.66 3.93
CA LEU A 94 2.42 13.73 4.87
C LEU A 94 2.67 12.94 6.15
N ASP A 95 3.29 11.76 6.06
CA ASP A 95 3.39 10.76 7.15
C ASP A 95 4.72 9.95 7.12
N GLY A 96 5.76 10.43 6.45
CA GLY A 96 7.00 9.65 6.31
C GLY A 96 7.85 9.53 7.58
N TYR A 97 7.60 10.36 8.59
CA TYR A 97 8.37 10.46 9.83
C TYR A 97 7.62 11.34 10.86
N ASP A 98 8.08 11.38 12.11
CA ASP A 98 7.40 12.07 13.23
C ASP A 98 7.33 13.61 13.09
N GLY A 99 8.08 14.19 12.15
CA GLY A 99 8.01 15.61 11.80
C GLY A 99 7.25 15.86 10.49
N ALA A 100 6.62 14.84 9.92
CA ALA A 100 5.82 14.97 8.72
C ALA A 100 4.56 15.80 9.00
N ARG A 101 3.93 16.29 7.92
CA ARG A 101 2.91 17.35 8.02
C ARG A 101 1.70 16.94 8.88
N LEU A 102 1.24 15.70 8.79
CA LEU A 102 0.07 15.25 9.54
C LEU A 102 0.39 15.07 11.03
N GLU A 103 1.54 14.48 11.35
CA GLU A 103 1.96 14.30 12.74
C GLU A 103 2.09 15.65 13.46
N ARG A 104 2.79 16.60 12.83
CA ARG A 104 2.94 17.96 13.39
C ARG A 104 1.61 18.66 13.58
N ALA A 105 0.75 18.63 12.56
CA ALA A 105 -0.51 19.36 12.61
C ALA A 105 -1.56 18.72 13.52
N LEU A 106 -1.68 17.39 13.53
CA LEU A 106 -2.81 16.70 14.15
C LEU A 106 -2.47 16.09 15.52
N VAL A 107 -1.26 15.53 15.66
CA VAL A 107 -0.83 14.86 16.90
C VAL A 107 -0.04 15.81 17.80
N GLN A 108 0.85 16.63 17.24
CA GLN A 108 1.57 17.64 18.02
C GLN A 108 0.76 18.95 18.16
N GLY A 109 -0.24 19.17 17.28
CA GLY A 109 -1.14 20.33 17.34
C GLY A 109 -0.54 21.62 16.79
N GLU A 110 0.54 21.56 16.01
CA GLU A 110 1.19 22.73 15.42
C GLU A 110 0.22 23.49 14.50
N GLY A 111 -0.02 24.76 14.80
CA GLY A 111 -0.91 25.62 14.02
C GLY A 111 -2.41 25.37 14.22
N GLN A 112 -2.81 24.51 15.16
CA GLN A 112 -4.22 24.29 15.50
C GLN A 112 -4.64 25.21 16.66
N ALA A 113 -5.80 25.86 16.52
CA ALA A 113 -6.35 26.72 17.58
C ALA A 113 -6.65 25.95 18.88
N ASN A 114 -7.01 24.67 18.76
CA ASN A 114 -7.40 23.82 19.90
C ASN A 114 -6.29 22.83 20.31
N GLY A 115 -5.07 22.95 19.77
CA GLY A 115 -3.96 22.04 20.04
C GLY A 115 -4.12 20.67 19.38
N ARG A 116 -3.67 19.61 20.06
CA ARG A 116 -3.71 18.21 19.59
C ARG A 116 -5.14 17.73 19.35
N VAL A 117 -5.39 17.13 18.18
CA VAL A 117 -6.72 16.66 17.74
C VAL A 117 -6.77 15.17 17.38
N ALA A 118 -5.62 14.49 17.33
CA ALA A 118 -5.53 13.06 17.04
C ALA A 118 -4.49 12.37 17.93
N ASP A 119 -4.71 11.09 18.21
CA ASP A 119 -3.75 10.22 18.86
C ASP A 119 -2.68 9.70 17.91
N SER A 120 -3.05 9.47 16.66
CA SER A 120 -2.15 9.13 15.57
C SER A 120 -2.71 9.63 14.23
N ALA A 121 -1.81 9.92 13.30
CA ALA A 121 -2.15 10.21 11.92
C ALA A 121 -1.33 9.32 10.98
N ALA A 122 -1.89 8.98 9.83
CA ALA A 122 -1.21 8.21 8.80
C ALA A 122 -1.64 8.67 7.40
N ALA A 123 -0.77 8.52 6.40
CA ALA A 123 -1.13 8.70 4.98
C ALA A 123 -0.46 7.61 4.16
N ARG A 124 -1.21 6.55 3.83
CA ARG A 124 -0.64 5.36 3.19
C ARG A 124 -1.43 4.94 1.95
N PRO A 125 -0.75 4.37 0.94
CA PRO A 125 -1.42 3.63 -0.10
C PRO A 125 -2.12 2.40 0.50
N THR A 126 -3.39 2.22 0.17
CA THR A 126 -4.19 1.05 0.55
C THR A 126 -4.73 0.37 -0.71
N SER A 127 -5.30 -0.83 -0.55
CA SER A 127 -5.97 -1.54 -1.66
C SER A 127 -7.15 -0.76 -2.25
N TRP A 128 -7.68 0.24 -1.55
CA TRP A 128 -8.86 1.03 -1.94
C TRP A 128 -8.51 2.43 -2.45
N GLY A 129 -7.24 2.82 -2.39
CA GLY A 129 -6.78 4.15 -2.75
C GLY A 129 -5.73 4.71 -1.79
N VAL A 130 -5.33 5.96 -2.00
CA VAL A 130 -4.38 6.68 -1.14
C VAL A 130 -5.14 7.73 -0.35
N GLY A 131 -4.84 7.89 0.94
CA GLY A 131 -5.33 9.02 1.69
C GLY A 131 -5.04 8.96 3.20
N PRO A 132 -5.36 10.04 3.93
CA PRO A 132 -5.04 10.15 5.33
C PRO A 132 -6.04 9.38 6.21
N ALA A 133 -5.57 8.89 7.35
CA ALA A 133 -6.38 8.32 8.41
C ALA A 133 -5.87 8.80 9.77
N CYS A 134 -6.78 9.01 10.72
CA CYS A 134 -6.45 9.42 12.08
C CYS A 134 -7.38 8.75 13.10
N SER A 135 -6.86 8.55 14.30
CA SER A 135 -7.64 8.11 15.47
C SER A 135 -7.63 9.20 16.54
N CYS A 136 -8.72 9.27 17.31
CA CYS A 136 -8.93 10.24 18.40
C CYS A 136 -9.32 9.54 19.69
#